data_AF-A0A4W5JR35-F1
#
_entry.id   AF-A0A4W5JR35-F1
#
_cell.length_a   1.000
_cell.length_b   1.000
_cell.length_c   1.000
_cell.angle_alpha   90.00
_cell.angle_beta   90.00
_cell.angle_gamma   90.00
#
_symmetry.space_group_name_H-M   'P 1'
#
loop_
_entity.id
_entity.type
_entity.pdbx_description
1 polymer ?
#
loop_
_entity_poly.entity_id
_entity_poly.type
_entity_poly.pdbx_seq_one_letter_code
_entity_poly.pdbx_strand_id
1 'polypeptide(L)'
;MDCHGSLRNFHYAHLFPLISTCISVPFGFPLGCRLLLQCPLVRVSDAITGGREAEAHSRPYMASLQVADGCKMKHECGGFLVTDQWMMSAAHCFLSG
;
A
#
# COMPACT_ATOMS: atom_id res chain seq x y z
N MET A 1 0.30 -23.20 -9.17
CA MET A 1 1.01 -23.35 -7.89
C MET A 1 0.00 -23.12 -6.79
N ASP A 2 -0.10 -24.10 -5.91
CA ASP A 2 -1.27 -24.48 -5.13
C ASP A 2 -1.74 -23.45 -4.08
N CYS A 3 -3.04 -23.12 -4.13
CA CYS A 3 -3.73 -22.24 -3.18
C CYS A 3 -4.21 -23.04 -1.95
N HIS A 4 -3.33 -23.33 -1.00
CA HIS A 4 -3.76 -23.78 0.33
C HIS A 4 -3.12 -22.91 1.41
N GLY A 5 -3.90 -21.98 1.97
CA GLY A 5 -3.42 -21.07 3.00
C GLY A 5 -4.42 -19.97 3.36
N SER A 6 -5.61 -20.37 3.81
CA SER A 6 -6.58 -19.45 4.42
C SER A 6 -6.04 -19.02 5.80
N LEU A 7 -5.39 -17.86 5.88
CA LEU A 7 -5.05 -17.21 7.15
C LEU A 7 -6.28 -16.45 7.67
N ARG A 8 -7.26 -17.20 8.20
CA ARG A 8 -8.30 -16.63 9.05
C ARG A 8 -7.71 -16.34 10.43
N ASN A 9 -8.13 -15.22 11.03
CA ASN A 9 -7.89 -14.74 12.41
C ASN A 9 -6.78 -13.70 12.61
N PHE A 10 -6.98 -12.48 12.08
CA PHE A 10 -6.53 -11.29 12.78
C PHE A 10 -7.66 -10.83 13.71
N HIS A 11 -7.56 -11.18 14.99
CA HIS A 11 -8.31 -10.50 16.05
C HIS A 11 -7.83 -9.04 16.10
N TYR A 12 -8.42 -8.17 15.28
CA TYR A 12 -8.18 -6.73 15.35
C TYR A 12 -8.95 -6.18 16.54
N ALA A 13 -8.20 -5.99 17.62
CA ALA A 13 -8.63 -5.42 18.87
C ALA A 13 -9.34 -4.07 18.64
N HIS A 14 -10.57 -4.02 19.11
CA HIS A 14 -11.36 -2.80 19.31
C HIS A 14 -10.53 -1.76 20.10
N LEU A 15 -10.28 -0.57 19.53
CA LEU A 15 -10.90 0.69 19.96
C LEU A 15 -10.36 1.88 19.14
N PHE A 16 -11.20 2.39 18.24
CA PHE A 16 -11.16 3.77 17.76
C PHE A 16 -11.36 4.73 18.95
N PRO A 17 -10.72 5.91 18.96
CA PRO A 17 -11.54 7.07 18.62
C PRO A 17 -10.84 8.13 17.75
N LEU A 18 -11.57 8.50 16.69
CA LEU A 18 -11.95 9.86 16.28
C LEU A 18 -10.87 10.85 15.79
N ILE A 19 -10.91 11.10 14.46
CA ILE A 19 -11.18 12.43 13.87
C ILE A 19 -10.76 13.63 14.76
N SER A 20 -9.49 14.04 14.74
CA SER A 20 -9.03 15.33 15.30
C SER A 20 -7.54 15.52 14.94
N THR A 21 -7.10 16.32 13.97
CA THR A 21 -7.60 17.59 13.47
C THR A 21 -7.02 17.86 12.08
N CYS A 22 -7.90 18.07 11.10
CA CYS A 22 -7.60 18.72 9.84
C CYS A 22 -7.41 20.25 9.98
N ILE A 23 -6.81 20.78 11.05
CA ILE A 23 -6.81 22.26 11.30
C ILE A 23 -5.44 22.79 11.74
N SER A 24 -4.38 22.43 11.01
CA SER A 24 -3.22 23.31 10.90
C SER A 24 -2.99 23.69 9.45
N VAL A 25 -4.02 24.28 8.85
CA VAL A 25 -3.83 25.31 7.81
C VAL A 25 -3.87 26.66 8.53
N PRO A 26 -2.73 27.31 8.78
CA PRO A 26 -2.71 28.75 8.82
C PRO A 26 -2.48 29.25 7.40
N PHE A 27 -3.54 29.87 6.89
CA PHE A 27 -3.55 30.93 5.89
C PHE A 27 -2.19 31.63 5.69
N GLY A 28 -1.71 31.62 4.44
CA GLY A 28 -0.49 32.34 4.06
C GLY A 28 -0.26 32.38 2.54
N PHE A 29 -1.29 32.74 1.76
CA PHE A 29 -1.10 33.12 0.35
C PHE A 29 -0.83 34.64 0.30
N PRO A 30 0.42 35.12 0.10
CA PRO A 30 0.62 36.50 -0.26
C PRO A 30 0.16 36.69 -1.72
N LEU A 31 -0.80 37.58 -1.89
CA LEU A 31 -1.30 38.04 -3.18
C LEU A 31 -0.16 38.70 -3.96
N GLY A 32 0.41 37.99 -4.96
CA GLY A 32 1.32 38.63 -5.91
C GLY A 32 2.35 37.75 -6.59
N CYS A 33 1.95 36.71 -7.34
CA CYS A 33 2.73 36.24 -8.49
C CYS A 33 1.85 35.39 -9.42
N ARG A 34 1.31 35.99 -10.49
CA ARG A 34 0.73 35.27 -11.63
C ARG A 34 1.87 34.73 -12.49
N LEU A 35 2.50 33.64 -12.07
CA LEU A 35 3.35 32.84 -12.95
C LEU A 35 2.60 31.57 -13.33
N LEU A 36 2.17 31.53 -14.60
CA LEU A 36 1.75 30.32 -15.28
C LEU A 36 2.94 29.37 -15.38
N LEU A 37 3.25 28.68 -14.29
CA LEU A 37 4.02 27.45 -14.34
C LEU A 37 3.04 26.33 -14.06
N GLN A 38 2.41 25.86 -15.12
CA GLN A 38 1.95 24.49 -15.16
C GLN A 38 3.19 23.64 -14.86
N CYS A 39 3.39 23.26 -13.59
CA CYS A 39 4.12 22.03 -13.31
C CYS A 39 3.43 21.00 -14.19
N PRO A 40 4.13 20.36 -15.16
CA PRO A 40 3.51 19.25 -15.83
C PRO A 40 3.02 18.33 -14.72
N LEU A 41 1.81 17.81 -14.85
CA LEU A 41 1.37 16.67 -14.06
C LEU A 41 2.46 15.61 -14.25
N VAL A 42 3.44 15.59 -13.35
CA VAL A 42 4.38 14.50 -13.23
C VAL A 42 3.47 13.37 -12.80
N ARG A 43 3.01 12.62 -13.80
CA ARG A 43 2.46 11.30 -13.59
C ARG A 43 3.64 10.52 -13.06
N VAL A 44 3.81 10.52 -11.73
CA VAL A 44 4.60 9.49 -11.07
C VAL A 44 3.81 8.23 -11.38
N SER A 45 4.17 7.54 -12.45
CA SER A 45 3.75 6.15 -12.59
C SER A 45 4.34 5.43 -11.40
N ASP A 46 3.54 4.64 -10.69
CA ASP A 46 4.02 3.64 -9.72
C ASP A 46 4.77 2.49 -10.41
N ALA A 47 5.34 2.77 -11.59
CA ALA A 47 6.20 1.86 -12.30
C ALA A 47 7.60 1.97 -11.72
N ILE A 48 8.13 0.83 -11.29
CA ILE A 48 9.53 0.70 -10.89
C ILE A 48 10.40 1.09 -12.10
N THR A 49 10.98 2.29 -12.07
CA THR A 49 11.80 2.81 -13.18
C THR A 49 13.27 2.52 -12.87
N GLY A 50 13.98 1.83 -13.77
CA GLY A 50 15.40 1.47 -13.58
C GLY A 50 15.65 0.27 -12.65
N GLY A 51 14.60 -0.47 -12.28
CA GLY A 51 14.74 -1.76 -11.58
C GLY A 51 15.18 -2.88 -12.53
N ARG A 52 15.66 -3.99 -11.95
CA ARG A 52 15.86 -5.26 -12.66
C ARG A 52 14.94 -6.31 -12.05
N GLU A 53 14.55 -7.29 -12.86
CA GLU A 53 13.84 -8.46 -12.35
C GLU A 53 14.69 -9.16 -11.27
N ALA A 54 14.04 -9.52 -10.17
CA ALA A 54 14.70 -10.27 -9.11
C ALA A 54 14.98 -11.69 -9.60
N GLU A 55 16.16 -12.23 -9.31
CA GLU A 55 16.45 -13.63 -9.56
C GLU A 55 15.41 -14.50 -8.83
N ALA A 56 14.93 -15.54 -9.50
CA ALA A 56 13.89 -16.40 -8.96
C ALA A 56 14.28 -16.92 -7.57
N HIS A 57 13.37 -16.79 -6.60
CA HIS A 57 13.55 -17.19 -5.20
C HIS A 57 14.69 -16.50 -4.43
N SER A 58 15.35 -15.47 -4.99
CA SER A 58 16.40 -14.69 -4.29
C SER A 58 15.87 -13.81 -3.15
N ARG A 59 14.53 -13.66 -3.07
CA ARG A 59 13.81 -12.87 -2.06
C ARG A 59 12.74 -13.75 -1.40
N PRO A 60 13.12 -14.80 -0.66
CA PRO A 60 12.19 -15.80 -0.15
C PRO A 60 11.21 -15.25 0.91
N TYR A 61 11.55 -14.11 1.51
CA TYR A 61 10.69 -13.41 2.46
C TYR A 61 9.59 -12.57 1.78
N MET A 62 9.64 -12.33 0.46
CA MET A 62 8.68 -11.49 -0.23
C MET A 62 7.33 -12.19 -0.40
N ALA A 63 6.24 -11.56 0.03
CA ALA A 63 4.89 -12.09 0.00
C ALA A 63 3.97 -11.23 -0.88
N SER A 64 2.97 -11.89 -1.49
CA SER A 64 1.95 -11.28 -2.34
C SER A 64 0.58 -11.48 -1.68
N LEU A 65 -0.04 -10.39 -1.22
CA LEU A 65 -1.41 -10.41 -0.72
C LEU A 65 -2.35 -10.39 -1.93
N GLN A 66 -3.20 -11.41 -2.00
CA GLN A 66 -4.15 -11.58 -3.10
C GLN A 66 -5.57 -11.63 -2.57
N VAL A 67 -6.48 -10.94 -3.25
CA VAL A 67 -7.92 -10.98 -2.99
C VAL A 67 -8.63 -11.73 -4.11
N ALA A 68 -9.80 -12.30 -3.80
CA ALA A 68 -10.62 -12.96 -4.79
C ALA A 68 -11.30 -11.92 -5.70
N ASP A 69 -11.12 -12.08 -7.00
CA ASP A 69 -11.79 -11.35 -8.06
C ASP A 69 -12.56 -12.38 -8.91
N GLY A 70 -13.79 -12.67 -8.47
CA GLY A 70 -14.61 -13.76 -9.00
C GLY A 70 -13.97 -15.13 -8.81
N CYS A 71 -13.61 -15.80 -9.91
CA CYS A 71 -12.94 -17.10 -9.91
C CYS A 71 -11.40 -17.00 -9.92
N LYS A 72 -10.82 -15.79 -9.85
CA LYS A 72 -9.37 -15.57 -9.92
C LYS A 72 -8.88 -14.89 -8.64
N MET A 73 -7.59 -15.02 -8.36
CA MET A 73 -6.92 -14.27 -7.31
C MET A 73 -6.15 -13.12 -7.97
N LYS A 74 -6.32 -11.90 -7.44
CA LYS A 74 -5.67 -10.68 -7.91
C LYS A 74 -4.73 -10.15 -6.84
N HIS A 75 -3.52 -9.77 -7.24
CA HIS A 75 -2.57 -9.11 -6.35
C HIS A 75 -3.07 -7.71 -5.97
N GLU A 76 -3.15 -7.44 -4.68
CA GLU A 76 -3.53 -6.12 -4.16
C GLU A 76 -2.37 -5.42 -3.47
N CYS A 77 -1.55 -6.16 -2.71
CA CYS A 77 -0.48 -5.59 -1.92
C CYS A 77 0.73 -6.51 -1.77
N GLY A 78 1.89 -5.91 -1.47
CA GLY A 78 3.10 -6.62 -1.06
C GLY A 78 3.19 -6.80 0.47
N GLY A 79 4.06 -7.70 0.90
CA GLY A 79 4.43 -7.87 2.30
C GLY A 79 5.73 -8.64 2.45
N PHE A 80 6.17 -8.86 3.68
CA PHE A 80 7.30 -9.73 3.97
C PHE A 80 7.08 -10.62 5.19
N LEU A 81 7.61 -11.83 5.13
CA LEU A 81 7.56 -12.81 6.20
C LEU A 81 8.53 -12.39 7.33
N VAL A 82 8.01 -12.20 8.55
CA VAL A 82 8.80 -11.88 9.75
C VAL A 82 9.16 -13.15 10.51
N THR A 83 8.25 -14.13 10.50
CA THR A 83 8.43 -15.48 11.06
C THR A 83 7.66 -16.49 10.21
N ASP A 84 7.85 -17.78 10.43
CA ASP A 84 7.15 -18.86 9.71
C ASP A 84 5.61 -18.70 9.62
N GLN A 85 4.98 -18.05 10.60
CA GLN A 85 3.52 -17.85 10.63
C GLN A 85 3.07 -16.38 10.62
N TRP A 86 4.00 -15.42 10.63
CA TRP A 86 3.67 -14.00 10.73
C TRP A 86 4.29 -13.20 9.59
N MET A 87 3.48 -12.37 8.94
CA MET A 87 3.91 -11.44 7.90
C MET A 87 3.58 -10.00 8.26
N MET A 88 4.36 -9.07 7.72
CA MET A 88 4.14 -7.63 7.84
C MET A 88 3.76 -7.04 6.49
N SER A 89 2.78 -6.12 6.49
CA SER A 89 2.30 -5.38 5.31
C SER A 89 1.74 -4.03 5.77
N ALA A 90 1.36 -3.17 4.81
CA ALA A 90 0.77 -1.87 5.12
C ALA A 90 -0.67 -2.02 5.63
N ALA A 91 -1.05 -1.21 6.63
CA ALA A 91 -2.39 -1.29 7.23
C ALA A 91 -3.53 -1.04 6.23
N HIS A 92 -3.32 -0.15 5.25
CA HIS A 92 -4.34 0.16 4.23
C HIS A 92 -4.66 -1.04 3.32
N CYS A 93 -3.77 -2.03 3.23
CA CYS A 93 -4.01 -3.25 2.44
C CYS A 93 -5.15 -4.11 3.00
N PHE A 94 -5.54 -3.91 4.26
CA PHE A 94 -6.61 -4.66 4.92
C PHE A 94 -7.88 -3.82 5.14
N LEU A 95 -7.75 -2.49 5.15
CA LEU A 95 -8.86 -1.57 5.45
C LEU A 95 -9.58 -1.10 4.18
N SER A 96 -9.02 -1.38 2.99
CA SER A 96 -9.52 -0.90 1.68
C SER A 96 -10.00 -2.02 0.77
N GLY A 97 -10.14 -3.25 1.28
CA GLY A 97 -10.67 -4.42 0.56
C GLY A 97 -12.15 -4.66 0.83
#